data_AF-A0A1H2XNT5-F1
#
_entry.id   AF-A0A1H2XNT5-F1
#
_cell.length_a   1.000
_cell.length_b   1.000
_cell.length_c   1.000
_cell.angle_alpha   90.00
_cell.angle_beta   90.00
_cell.angle_gamma   90.00
#
_symmetry.space_group_name_H-M   'P 1'
#
loop_
_entity.id
_entity.type
_entity.pdbx_description
1 polymer ?
#
loop_
_entity_poly.entity_id
_entity_poly.type
_entity_poly.pdbx_seq_one_letter_code
_entity_poly.pdbx_strand_id
1 'polypeptide(L)'
;MAINEGWLAHLHALNALEELYHEYWDLDLAEKVRQELASSVDLLGSHVEKVPCPCGDTSEDVTFYRSLLGHAEAAVVERNLFPLPLVQEALAHHFSTMSENHRCIRRLLGWEHDWVKGMEKG
;
A
#
# COMPACT_ATOMS: atom_id res chain seq x y z
N MET A 1 -16.31 -5.74 -16.90
CA MET A 1 -16.48 -5.77 -15.43
C MET A 1 -16.05 -4.42 -14.91
N ALA A 2 -16.83 -3.77 -14.05
CA ALA A 2 -16.33 -2.58 -13.35
C ALA A 2 -15.15 -3.02 -12.48
N ILE A 3 -13.98 -2.40 -12.69
CA ILE A 3 -12.80 -2.65 -11.86
C ILE A 3 -13.13 -2.13 -10.46
N ASN A 4 -12.91 -2.95 -9.42
CA ASN A 4 -13.12 -2.52 -8.04
C ASN A 4 -11.96 -1.61 -7.63
N GLU A 5 -12.23 -0.30 -7.56
CA GLU A 5 -11.23 0.72 -7.23
C GLU A 5 -10.56 0.48 -5.87
N GLY A 6 -11.29 0.03 -4.84
CA GLY A 6 -10.71 -0.29 -3.53
C GLY A 6 -9.77 -1.49 -3.58
N TRP A 7 -10.14 -2.54 -4.32
CA TRP A 7 -9.23 -3.68 -4.54
C TRP A 7 -7.95 -3.24 -5.27
N LEU A 8 -8.08 -2.41 -6.30
CA LEU A 8 -6.94 -1.92 -7.07
C LEU A 8 -6.04 -1.01 -6.21
N ALA A 9 -6.64 -0.18 -5.34
CA ALA A 9 -5.89 0.65 -4.41
C ALA A 9 -4.98 -0.19 -3.51
N HIS A 10 -5.52 -1.24 -2.89
CA HIS A 10 -4.72 -2.14 -2.07
C HIS A 10 -3.66 -2.91 -2.86
N LEU A 11 -3.94 -3.27 -4.12
CA LEU A 11 -2.92 -3.90 -4.97
C LEU A 11 -1.73 -2.96 -5.17
N HIS A 12 -1.96 -1.68 -5.47
CA HIS A 12 -0.89 -0.70 -5.60
C HIS A 12 -0.11 -0.51 -4.29
N ALA A 13 -0.81 -0.43 -3.15
CA ALA A 13 -0.13 -0.38 -1.85
C ALA A 13 0.71 -1.64 -1.56
N LEU A 14 0.29 -2.80 -2.06
CA LEU A 14 1.02 -4.06 -1.90
C LEU A 14 2.24 -4.14 -2.84
N ASN A 15 2.13 -3.63 -4.07
CA ASN A 15 3.26 -3.48 -4.99
C ASN A 15 4.33 -2.53 -4.41
N ALA A 16 3.90 -1.43 -3.76
CA ALA A 16 4.82 -0.55 -3.06
C ALA A 16 5.59 -1.29 -1.94
N LEU A 17 4.89 -2.15 -1.19
CA LEU A 17 5.53 -2.97 -0.17
C LEU A 17 6.47 -4.02 -0.77
N GLU A 18 6.09 -4.65 -1.88
CA GLU A 18 6.93 -5.60 -2.61
C GLU A 18 8.24 -4.95 -3.06
N GLU A 19 8.17 -3.75 -3.64
CA GLU A 19 9.37 -3.00 -4.05
C GLU A 19 10.28 -2.73 -2.84
N LEU A 20 9.71 -2.40 -1.67
CA LEU A 20 10.46 -2.14 -0.44
C LEU A 20 11.13 -3.40 0.16
N TYR A 21 10.73 -4.61 -0.23
CA TYR A 21 11.40 -5.85 0.19
C TYR A 21 12.63 -6.22 -0.67
N HIS A 22 12.92 -5.48 -1.75
CA HIS A 22 14.16 -5.67 -2.49
C HIS A 22 15.41 -5.33 -1.66
N GLU A 23 16.51 -6.05 -1.89
CA GLU A 23 17.76 -5.99 -1.10
C GLU A 23 18.43 -4.61 -1.07
N TYR A 24 18.19 -3.75 -2.06
CA TYR A 24 18.83 -2.45 -2.18
C TYR A 24 17.82 -1.38 -2.57
N TRP A 25 17.83 -0.25 -1.85
CA TRP A 25 17.02 0.90 -2.19
C TRP A 25 17.86 1.97 -2.89
N ASP A 26 17.29 2.52 -3.94
CA ASP A 26 17.78 3.66 -4.67
C ASP A 26 16.64 4.66 -4.93
N LEU A 27 16.96 5.77 -5.59
CA LEU A 27 15.97 6.81 -5.89
C LEU A 27 14.93 6.36 -6.93
N ASP A 28 15.27 5.40 -7.79
CA ASP A 28 14.34 4.88 -8.79
C ASP A 28 13.28 4.01 -8.10
N LEU A 29 13.68 3.19 -7.13
CA LEU A 29 12.77 2.46 -6.24
C LEU A 29 11.90 3.42 -5.43
N ALA A 30 12.49 4.48 -4.85
CA ALA A 30 11.73 5.49 -4.11
C ALA A 30 10.64 6.13 -4.99
N GLU A 31 10.95 6.41 -6.26
CA GLU A 31 10.01 6.96 -7.23
C GLU A 31 8.90 5.97 -7.59
N LYS A 32 9.20 4.68 -7.75
CA LYS A 32 8.17 3.65 -7.94
C LYS A 32 7.24 3.55 -6.72
N VAL A 33 7.79 3.48 -5.51
CA VAL A 33 7.01 3.43 -4.27
C VAL A 33 6.08 4.64 -4.18
N ARG A 34 6.57 5.84 -4.51
CA ARG A 34 5.77 7.06 -4.58
C ARG A 34 4.62 6.93 -5.58
N GLN A 35 4.87 6.42 -6.79
CA GLN A 35 3.87 6.26 -7.85
C GLN A 35 2.78 5.24 -7.47
N GLU A 36 3.18 4.11 -6.88
CA GLU A 36 2.25 3.09 -6.40
C GLU A 36 1.38 3.64 -5.25
N LEU A 37 1.97 4.33 -4.27
CA LEU A 37 1.21 4.96 -3.19
C LEU A 37 0.27 6.07 -3.67
N ALA A 38 0.69 6.88 -4.65
CA ALA A 38 -0.17 7.90 -5.26
C ALA A 38 -1.40 7.27 -5.92
N SER A 39 -1.18 6.19 -6.70
CA SER A 39 -2.26 5.43 -7.33
C SER A 39 -3.22 4.85 -6.28
N SER A 40 -2.68 4.31 -5.19
CA SER A 40 -3.48 3.80 -4.06
C SER A 40 -4.36 4.89 -3.43
N VAL A 41 -3.80 6.06 -3.14
CA VAL A 41 -4.54 7.19 -2.54
C VAL A 41 -5.67 7.67 -3.45
N ASP A 42 -5.40 7.84 -4.75
CA ASP A 42 -6.38 8.34 -5.70
C ASP A 42 -7.55 7.36 -5.90
N LEU A 43 -7.23 6.06 -6.01
CA LEU A 43 -8.21 5.01 -6.17
C LEU A 43 -9.04 4.80 -4.91
N LEU A 44 -8.40 4.76 -3.73
CA LEU A 44 -9.12 4.57 -2.47
C LEU A 44 -9.98 5.80 -2.14
N GLY A 45 -9.47 7.01 -2.38
CA GLY A 45 -10.23 8.25 -2.24
C GLY A 45 -11.49 8.24 -3.11
N SER A 46 -11.33 7.90 -4.39
CA SER A 46 -12.46 7.73 -5.32
C SER A 46 -13.44 6.65 -4.85
N HIS A 47 -12.93 5.55 -4.31
CA HIS A 47 -13.71 4.42 -3.85
C HIS A 47 -14.61 4.80 -2.67
N VAL A 48 -14.05 5.45 -1.64
CA VAL A 48 -14.79 5.81 -0.42
C VAL A 48 -15.79 6.94 -0.65
N GLU A 49 -15.55 7.82 -1.64
CA GLU A 49 -16.46 8.93 -1.99
C GLU A 49 -17.70 8.48 -2.78
N LYS A 50 -17.58 7.43 -3.61
CA LYS A 50 -18.65 7.03 -4.54
C LYS A 50 -19.75 6.21 -3.87
N VAL A 51 -19.40 5.26 -2.98
CA VAL A 51 -20.35 4.37 -2.28
C VAL A 51 -19.70 3.84 -0.99
N PRO A 52 -20.45 3.70 0.13
CA PRO A 52 -19.96 2.95 1.29
C PRO A 52 -19.58 1.52 0.89
N CYS A 53 -18.30 1.18 0.92
CA CYS A 53 -17.86 -0.16 0.56
C CYS A 53 -18.28 -1.18 1.63
N PRO A 54 -18.88 -2.32 1.25
CA PRO A 54 -19.09 -3.42 2.19
C PRO A 54 -17.80 -4.12 2.62
N CYS A 55 -16.65 -3.72 2.08
CA CYS A 55 -15.34 -4.29 2.36
C CYS A 55 -14.74 -3.79 3.68
N GLY A 56 -15.04 -2.54 4.07
CA GLY A 56 -14.56 -1.94 5.31
C GLY A 56 -13.70 -0.69 5.12
N ASP A 57 -13.34 -0.34 3.89
CA ASP A 57 -12.56 0.88 3.58
C ASP A 57 -13.24 2.16 4.07
N THR A 58 -12.45 3.02 4.69
CA THR A 58 -12.87 4.28 5.30
C THR A 58 -12.02 5.47 4.85
N SER A 59 -12.45 6.69 5.19
CA SER A 59 -11.62 7.89 5.01
C SER A 59 -10.34 7.88 5.85
N GLU A 60 -10.30 7.10 6.94
CA GLU A 60 -9.10 6.92 7.76
C GLU A 60 -8.04 6.12 7.00
N ASP A 61 -8.45 5.10 6.23
CA ASP A 61 -7.55 4.34 5.36
C ASP A 61 -6.95 5.20 4.24
N VAL A 62 -7.73 6.13 3.66
CA VAL A 62 -7.22 7.12 2.70
C VAL A 62 -6.19 8.04 3.36
N THR A 63 -6.46 8.48 4.60
CA THR A 63 -5.54 9.33 5.35
C THR A 63 -4.24 8.59 5.68
N PHE A 64 -4.34 7.31 5.99
CA PHE A 64 -3.20 6.42 6.19
C PHE A 64 -2.33 6.31 4.92
N TYR A 65 -2.89 5.94 3.76
CA TYR A 65 -2.07 5.87 2.54
C TYR A 65 -1.50 7.22 2.13
N ARG A 66 -2.21 8.31 2.39
CA ARG A 66 -1.71 9.67 2.12
C ARG A 66 -0.51 10.04 3.00
N SER A 67 -0.46 9.59 4.25
CA SER A 67 0.71 9.85 5.11
C SER A 67 1.94 9.10 4.60
N LEU A 68 1.76 7.84 4.15
CA LEU A 68 2.83 7.06 3.56
C LEU A 68 3.35 7.66 2.26
N LEU A 69 2.43 8.15 1.41
CA LEU A 69 2.80 8.90 0.21
C LEU A 69 3.68 10.11 0.55
N GLY A 70 3.34 10.86 1.59
CA GLY A 70 4.15 12.01 2.03
C GLY A 70 5.58 11.61 2.42
N HIS A 71 5.78 10.45 3.04
CA HIS A 71 7.11 9.93 3.34
C HIS A 71 7.88 9.53 2.07
N ALA A 72 7.23 8.88 1.11
CA ALA A 72 7.85 8.53 -0.17
C ALA A 72 8.18 9.77 -1.02
N GLU A 73 7.31 10.78 -1.03
CA GLU A 73 7.55 12.07 -1.68
C GLU A 73 8.76 12.79 -1.06
N ALA A 74 8.84 12.84 0.27
CA ALA A 74 10.00 13.40 0.95
C ALA A 74 11.29 12.66 0.56
N ALA A 75 11.24 11.32 0.47
CA ALA A 75 12.40 10.54 0.08
C ALA A 75 12.91 10.87 -1.33
N VAL A 76 12.00 11.09 -2.28
CA VAL A 76 12.34 11.48 -3.66
C VAL A 76 12.85 12.93 -3.72
N VAL A 77 12.11 13.88 -3.13
CA VAL A 77 12.40 15.32 -3.21
C VAL A 77 13.70 15.67 -2.49
N GLU A 78 13.89 15.12 -1.30
CA GLU A 78 15.09 15.35 -0.49
C GLU A 78 16.25 14.43 -0.90
N ARG A 79 16.01 13.49 -1.82
CA ARG A 79 16.95 12.45 -2.25
C ARG A 79 17.51 11.66 -1.07
N ASN A 80 16.63 11.37 -0.12
CA ASN A 80 16.95 10.80 1.18
C ASN A 80 16.09 9.56 1.43
N LEU A 81 16.68 8.37 1.40
CA LEU A 81 15.91 7.11 1.53
C LEU A 81 15.52 6.78 2.98
N PHE A 82 15.97 7.56 3.97
CA PHE A 82 15.66 7.33 5.39
C PHE A 82 14.16 7.21 5.75
N PRO A 83 13.21 7.84 5.05
CA PRO A 83 11.79 7.68 5.34
C PRO A 83 11.19 6.34 4.87
N LEU A 84 11.82 5.65 3.91
CA LEU A 84 11.27 4.42 3.31
C LEU A 84 11.09 3.23 4.29
N PRO A 85 11.91 3.03 5.34
CA PRO A 85 11.64 1.99 6.34
C PRO A 85 10.32 2.20 7.08
N LEU A 86 9.95 3.46 7.35
CA LEU A 86 8.68 3.77 7.99
C LEU A 86 7.50 3.40 7.08
N VAL A 87 7.65 3.63 5.77
CA VAL A 87 6.65 3.23 4.77
C VAL A 87 6.52 1.71 4.73
N GLN A 88 7.64 0.99 4.69
CA GLN A 88 7.66 -0.47 4.67
C GLN A 88 6.99 -1.08 5.91
N GLU A 89 7.42 -0.65 7.10
CA GLU A 89 6.88 -1.14 8.38
C GLU A 89 5.37 -0.88 8.50
N ALA A 90 4.93 0.32 8.13
CA ALA A 90 3.52 0.70 8.20
C ALA A 90 2.66 -0.13 7.23
N LEU A 91 3.10 -0.32 5.97
CA LEU A 91 2.39 -1.17 5.01
C LEU A 91 2.35 -2.62 5.49
N ALA A 92 3.48 -3.16 5.95
CA ALA A 92 3.56 -4.53 6.47
C ALA A 92 2.61 -4.75 7.65
N HIS A 93 2.57 -3.80 8.59
CA HIS A 93 1.66 -3.84 9.73
C HIS A 93 0.19 -3.73 9.30
N HIS A 94 -0.12 -2.84 8.36
CA HIS A 94 -1.48 -2.67 7.84
C HIS A 94 -1.98 -3.96 7.15
N PHE A 95 -1.19 -4.54 6.24
CA PHE A 95 -1.58 -5.75 5.52
C PHE A 95 -1.68 -6.98 6.41
N SER A 96 -0.78 -7.14 7.39
CA SER A 96 -0.88 -8.24 8.36
C SER A 96 -2.16 -8.13 9.21
N THR A 97 -2.48 -6.93 9.68
CA THR A 97 -3.64 -6.68 10.56
C THR A 97 -4.99 -6.76 9.82
N MET A 98 -5.04 -6.22 8.59
CA MET A 98 -6.28 -6.16 7.81
C MET A 98 -6.59 -7.47 7.06
N SER A 99 -5.63 -8.40 6.95
CA SER A 99 -5.81 -9.71 6.29
C SER A 99 -6.97 -10.54 6.86
N GLU A 100 -7.31 -10.35 8.14
CA GLU A 100 -8.38 -11.09 8.81
C GLU A 100 -9.77 -10.48 8.60
N ASN A 101 -9.84 -9.17 8.36
CA ASN A 101 -11.10 -8.42 8.42
C ASN A 101 -11.49 -7.78 7.09
N HIS A 102 -10.54 -7.54 6.19
CA HIS A 102 -10.78 -6.89 4.91
C HIS A 102 -10.77 -7.88 3.75
N ARG A 103 -11.92 -8.09 3.12
CA ARG A 103 -12.09 -9.12 2.08
C ARG A 103 -11.20 -8.88 0.86
N CYS A 104 -10.99 -7.62 0.47
CA CYS A 104 -10.16 -7.27 -0.69
C CYS A 104 -8.70 -7.62 -0.42
N ILE A 105 -8.18 -7.24 0.76
CA ILE A 105 -6.81 -7.51 1.19
C ILE A 105 -6.58 -9.02 1.33
N ARG A 106 -7.47 -9.73 2.04
CA ARG A 106 -7.36 -11.19 2.18
C ARG A 106 -7.24 -11.89 0.82
N ARG A 107 -8.03 -11.45 -0.17
CA ARG A 107 -8.00 -12.02 -1.51
C ARG A 107 -6.67 -11.74 -2.23
N LEU A 108 -6.14 -10.52 -2.10
CA LEU A 108 -4.84 -10.14 -2.68
C LEU A 108 -3.71 -11.01 -2.14
N LEU A 109 -3.60 -11.11 -0.80
CA LEU A 109 -2.54 -11.89 -0.15
C LEU A 109 -2.61 -13.39 -0.49
N GLY A 110 -3.82 -13.91 -0.76
CA GLY A 110 -4.01 -15.32 -1.09
C GLY A 110 -3.74 -15.70 -2.56
N TRP A 111 -3.68 -14.75 -3.49
CA TRP A 111 -3.63 -15.03 -4.93
C TRP A 111 -2.30 -14.65 -5.61
N GLU A 112 -1.61 -13.58 -5.20
CA GLU A 112 -0.60 -12.96 -6.07
C GLU A 112 0.81 -12.75 -5.47
N HIS A 113 1.04 -12.99 -4.16
CA HIS A 113 2.33 -12.66 -3.54
C HIS A 113 2.87 -13.77 -2.63
N ASP A 114 3.72 -14.64 -3.18
CA ASP A 114 4.38 -15.71 -2.41
C ASP A 114 5.34 -15.18 -1.33
N TRP A 115 5.86 -13.96 -1.47
CA TRP A 115 6.73 -13.33 -0.48
C TRP A 115 6.00 -12.97 0.83
N VAL A 116 4.69 -12.72 0.77
CA VAL A 116 3.87 -12.40 1.95
C VAL A 116 3.80 -13.58 2.93
N LYS A 117 3.84 -14.83 2.44
CA LYS A 117 3.83 -16.04 3.30
C LYS A 117 5.04 -16.14 4.23
N GLY A 118 6.11 -15.39 3.95
CA GLY A 118 7.28 -15.29 4.82
C GLY A 118 7.09 -14.38 6.05
N MET A 119 6.08 -13.50 6.04
CA MET A 119 5.85 -12.50 7.10
C MET A 119 5.27 -13.11 8.39
N GLU A 120 4.61 -14.27 8.32
CA GLU A 120 3.99 -14.94 9.48
C GLU A 120 5.01 -15.62 10.43
N LYS A 121 6.32 -15.52 10.17
CA LYS A 121 7.39 -16.18 10.95
C LYS A 121 8.44 -15.23 11.55
N GLY A 122 8.09 -13.96 11.78
CA GLY A 122 8.92 -12.99 12.51
C GLY A 122 8.65 -12.99 14.01
#